data_AF-A0A935XTC3-F1
#
_entry.id   AF-A0A935XTC3-F1
#
_cell.length_a   1.000
_cell.length_b   1.000
_cell.length_c   1.000
_cell.angle_alpha   90.00
_cell.angle_beta   90.00
_cell.angle_gamma   90.00
#
_symmetry.space_group_name_H-M   'P 1'
#
loop_
_entity.id
_entity.type
_entity.pdbx_description
1 polymer ?
#
loop_
_entity_poly.entity_id
_entity_poly.type
_entity_poly.pdbx_seq_one_letter_code
_entity_poly.pdbx_strand_id
1 'polypeptide(L)'
;MSETDSSVDKPPERTASAVLQRLYELYPQMFGARFLPLQLGAYQELLARHPEEFRKEDLKQALGVHARSTRYLECVANGEKRHDLEGRPVGELAPEHVHHAIVEVFRRRRSRSRQNPLPWLRERLARAIERSGMDGDAYAACFVHTDAEIADAVGQACAEVAERRARREALVRAYESSGQNVAAFAEMYGLDAAVVQQALGVGRGG
;
A
#
# COMPACT_ATOMS: atom_id res chain seq x y z
N MET A 1 42.27 -5.09 51.43
CA MET A 1 40.97 -5.79 51.34
C MET A 1 39.96 -4.74 50.93
N SER A 2 39.83 -4.35 49.67
CA SER A 2 39.66 -5.14 48.44
C SER A 2 38.39 -5.97 48.49
N GLU A 3 37.24 -5.33 48.26
CA GLU A 3 36.12 -5.99 47.57
C GLU A 3 35.55 -5.02 46.54
N THR A 4 35.67 -5.47 45.30
CA THR A 4 35.39 -4.83 44.03
C THR A 4 33.90 -4.74 43.77
N ASP A 5 33.47 -3.55 43.34
CA ASP A 5 32.27 -3.33 42.55
C ASP A 5 32.37 -4.14 41.24
N SER A 6 31.57 -5.20 41.12
CA SER A 6 31.39 -5.95 39.88
C SER A 6 30.02 -5.59 39.31
N SER A 7 29.98 -4.47 38.59
CA SER A 7 28.92 -4.15 37.66
C SER A 7 28.99 -5.15 36.50
N VAL A 8 28.12 -6.15 36.51
CA VAL A 8 27.99 -7.13 35.43
C VAL A 8 27.30 -6.46 34.25
N ASP A 9 28.07 -6.17 33.20
CA ASP A 9 27.58 -5.75 31.89
C ASP A 9 26.77 -6.90 31.27
N LYS A 10 25.44 -6.75 31.23
CA LYS A 10 24.53 -7.70 30.60
C LYS A 10 24.70 -7.55 29.08
N PRO A 11 25.00 -8.60 28.30
CA PRO A 11 25.09 -8.48 26.85
C PRO A 11 23.78 -7.87 26.31
N PRO A 12 23.84 -6.92 25.36
CA PRO A 12 22.67 -6.18 24.93
C PRO A 12 21.61 -7.17 24.47
N GLU A 13 20.43 -7.05 25.06
CA GLU A 13 19.31 -7.94 24.81
C GLU A 13 19.00 -7.93 23.30
N ARG A 14 19.39 -9.03 22.62
CA ARG A 14 19.29 -9.24 21.17
C ARG A 14 17.84 -9.49 20.79
N THR A 15 17.03 -8.45 20.95
CA THR A 15 15.60 -8.46 20.69
C THR A 15 15.34 -7.99 19.27
N ALA A 16 14.19 -8.33 18.70
CA ALA A 16 13.74 -7.78 17.43
C ALA A 16 13.79 -6.24 17.40
N SER A 17 13.64 -5.59 18.56
CA SER A 17 13.79 -4.14 18.73
C SER A 17 15.22 -3.67 18.45
N ALA A 18 16.24 -4.36 18.99
CA ALA A 18 17.64 -4.01 18.76
C ALA A 18 18.04 -4.16 17.28
N VAL A 19 17.57 -5.21 16.62
CA VAL A 19 17.81 -5.40 15.18
C VAL A 19 17.10 -4.34 14.35
N LEU A 20 15.87 -3.96 14.68
CA LEU A 20 15.16 -2.88 14.00
C LEU A 20 15.83 -1.52 14.19
N GLN A 21 16.35 -1.25 15.39
CA GLN A 21 17.15 -0.05 15.66
C GLN A 21 18.40 -0.02 14.77
N ARG A 22 19.08 -1.16 14.61
CA ARG A 22 20.24 -1.24 13.73
C ARG A 22 19.87 -1.03 12.25
N LEU A 23 18.76 -1.62 11.80
CA LEU A 23 18.23 -1.39 10.44
C LEU A 23 17.84 0.07 10.21
N TYR A 24 17.32 0.76 11.22
CA TYR A 24 17.05 2.20 11.18
C TYR A 24 18.33 3.02 10.94
N GLU A 25 19.42 2.69 11.63
CA GLU A 25 20.71 3.40 11.48
C GLU A 25 21.33 3.19 10.10
N LEU A 26 21.26 1.96 9.57
CA LEU A 26 21.85 1.60 8.28
C LEU A 26 21.00 2.06 7.09
N TYR A 27 19.67 1.96 7.21
CA TYR A 27 18.72 2.17 6.13
C TYR A 27 17.57 3.09 6.58
N PRO A 28 17.85 4.35 6.95
CA PRO A 28 16.86 5.27 7.51
C PRO A 28 15.73 5.60 6.54
N GLN A 29 15.93 5.44 5.22
CA GLN A 29 14.88 5.66 4.22
C GLN A 29 13.81 4.56 4.26
N MET A 30 14.18 3.33 4.64
CA MET A 30 13.29 2.18 4.65
C MET A 30 12.70 1.88 6.03
N PHE A 31 13.48 2.09 7.08
CA PHE A 31 13.09 1.76 8.46
C PHE A 31 12.83 3.00 9.33
N GLY A 32 12.94 4.20 8.77
CA GLY A 32 12.89 5.46 9.50
C GLY A 32 11.53 6.08 9.72
N ALA A 33 11.47 7.41 9.62
CA ALA A 33 10.25 8.17 9.89
C ALA A 33 9.12 7.88 8.88
N ARG A 34 9.47 7.50 7.66
CA ARG A 34 8.54 7.00 6.66
C ARG A 34 8.83 5.52 6.42
N PHE A 35 7.77 4.73 6.33
CA PHE A 35 7.86 3.31 6.02
C PHE A 35 7.56 3.15 4.54
N LEU A 36 8.20 2.18 3.90
CA LEU A 36 8.01 1.88 2.49
C LEU A 36 7.89 0.35 2.32
N PRO A 37 7.04 -0.14 1.40
CA PRO A 37 6.97 -1.57 1.12
C PRO A 37 8.33 -2.09 0.66
N LEU A 38 8.84 -3.14 1.31
CA LEU A 38 10.16 -3.70 0.98
C LEU A 38 10.13 -4.46 -0.34
N GLN A 39 11.25 -4.42 -1.06
CA GLN A 39 11.47 -5.28 -2.22
C GLN A 39 11.49 -6.77 -1.85
N LEU A 40 11.19 -7.60 -2.85
CA LEU A 40 11.37 -9.04 -2.73
C LEU A 40 12.87 -9.34 -2.61
N GLY A 41 13.24 -10.27 -1.73
CA GLY A 41 14.64 -10.61 -1.50
C GLY A 41 15.40 -9.70 -0.52
N ALA A 42 14.77 -8.66 0.04
CA ALA A 42 15.41 -7.74 0.98
C ALA A 42 16.08 -8.44 2.18
N TYR A 43 15.50 -9.57 2.64
CA TYR A 43 16.10 -10.38 3.70
C TYR A 43 17.45 -10.99 3.29
N GLN A 44 17.51 -11.62 2.11
CA GLN A 44 18.74 -12.22 1.59
C GLN A 44 19.80 -11.15 1.33
N GLU A 45 19.38 -10.01 0.80
CA GLU A 45 20.27 -8.88 0.53
C GLU A 45 20.85 -8.27 1.81
N LEU A 46 20.04 -8.09 2.85
CA LEU A 46 20.51 -7.60 4.15
C LEU A 46 21.55 -8.55 4.76
N LEU A 47 21.34 -9.87 4.65
CA LEU A 47 22.33 -10.86 5.09
C LEU A 47 23.61 -10.85 4.26
N ALA A 48 23.51 -10.62 2.95
CA ALA A 48 24.66 -10.57 2.06
C ALA A 48 25.51 -9.32 2.27
N ARG A 49 24.86 -8.17 2.52
CA ARG A 49 25.53 -6.89 2.76
C ARG A 49 26.14 -6.79 4.16
N HIS A 50 25.52 -7.44 5.15
CA HIS A 50 25.90 -7.35 6.56
C HIS A 50 26.01 -8.75 7.23
N PRO A 51 26.92 -9.62 6.75
CA PRO A 51 26.96 -11.03 7.16
C PRO A 51 27.36 -11.23 8.64
N GLU A 52 28.12 -10.30 9.21
CA GLU A 52 28.58 -10.35 10.60
C GLU A 52 27.65 -9.59 11.56
N GLU A 53 26.74 -8.77 11.03
CA GLU A 53 25.90 -7.86 11.82
C GLU A 53 24.56 -8.51 12.19
N PHE A 54 24.02 -9.35 11.30
CA PHE A 54 22.71 -9.94 11.46
C PHE A 54 22.74 -11.47 11.56
N ARG A 55 22.25 -11.98 12.68
CA ARG A 55 21.85 -13.39 12.77
C ARG A 55 20.55 -13.60 11.98
N LYS A 56 20.51 -14.67 11.18
CA LYS A 56 19.39 -15.02 10.30
C LYS A 56 18.03 -14.97 10.99
N GLU A 57 17.89 -15.64 12.13
CA GLU A 57 16.60 -15.72 12.84
C GLU A 57 16.19 -14.37 13.45
N ASP A 58 17.14 -13.63 14.03
CA ASP A 58 16.86 -12.34 14.65
C ASP A 58 16.42 -11.31 13.59
N LEU A 59 17.07 -11.31 12.41
CA LEU A 59 16.68 -10.48 11.28
C LEU A 59 15.30 -10.87 10.72
N LYS A 60 15.04 -12.16 10.56
CA LYS A 60 13.74 -12.66 10.09
C LYS A 60 12.62 -12.23 11.04
N GLN A 61 12.84 -12.32 12.35
CA GLN A 61 11.89 -11.87 13.36
C GLN A 61 11.67 -10.35 13.28
N ALA A 62 12.75 -9.57 13.20
CA ALA A 62 12.71 -8.11 13.09
C ALA A 62 11.92 -7.65 11.86
N LEU A 63 12.25 -8.19 10.67
CA LEU A 63 11.52 -7.88 9.43
C LEU A 63 10.05 -8.31 9.53
N GLY A 64 9.77 -9.43 10.18
CA GLY A 64 8.40 -9.86 10.45
C GLY A 64 7.64 -8.85 11.32
N VAL A 65 8.26 -8.31 12.37
CA VAL A 65 7.67 -7.25 13.21
C VAL A 65 7.44 -5.98 12.39
N HIS A 66 8.43 -5.56 11.60
CA HIS A 66 8.31 -4.39 10.72
C HIS A 66 7.15 -4.52 9.74
N ALA A 67 7.09 -5.63 8.99
CA ALA A 67 6.09 -5.87 7.95
C ALA A 67 4.66 -6.07 8.49
N ARG A 68 4.50 -6.40 9.77
CA ARG A 68 3.19 -6.51 10.44
C ARG A 68 2.78 -5.23 11.18
N SER A 69 3.66 -4.24 11.28
CA SER A 69 3.36 -2.98 11.95
C SER A 69 2.24 -2.22 11.21
N THR A 70 1.41 -1.47 11.94
CA THR A 70 0.31 -0.71 11.31
C THR A 70 0.83 0.30 10.32
N ARG A 71 1.96 0.96 10.62
CA ARG A 71 2.59 1.94 9.72
C ARG A 71 3.00 1.31 8.40
N TYR A 72 3.59 0.12 8.43
CA TYR A 72 3.93 -0.62 7.21
C TYR A 72 2.68 -0.99 6.40
N LEU A 73 1.67 -1.55 7.07
CA LEU A 73 0.43 -1.95 6.40
C LEU A 73 -0.32 -0.75 5.80
N GLU A 74 -0.22 0.43 6.40
CA GLU A 74 -0.79 1.65 5.81
C GLU A 74 -0.12 2.03 4.49
N CYS A 75 1.21 1.90 4.37
CA CYS A 75 1.93 2.12 3.11
C CYS A 75 1.54 1.09 2.04
N VAL A 76 1.38 -0.18 2.44
CA VAL A 76 0.90 -1.24 1.53
C VAL A 76 -0.55 -0.98 1.11
N ALA A 77 -1.42 -0.55 2.03
CA ALA A 77 -2.82 -0.18 1.75
C ALA A 77 -2.96 1.11 0.92
N ASN A 78 -1.93 1.96 0.92
CA ASN A 78 -1.80 3.08 -0.02
C ASN A 78 -1.42 2.64 -1.45
N GLY A 79 -1.09 1.36 -1.63
CA GLY A 79 -0.60 0.79 -2.88
C GLY A 79 0.71 1.44 -3.32
N GLU A 80 1.58 1.80 -2.37
CA GLU A 80 2.92 2.31 -2.68
C GLU A 80 3.77 1.24 -3.37
N LYS A 81 4.73 1.65 -4.19
CA LYS A 81 5.65 0.72 -4.85
C LYS A 81 6.53 0.02 -3.81
N ARG A 82 7.04 -1.15 -4.18
CA ARG A 82 8.17 -1.77 -3.48
C ARG A 82 9.41 -0.92 -3.68
N HIS A 83 10.21 -0.79 -2.65
CA HIS A 83 11.46 -0.06 -2.67
C HIS A 83 12.65 -0.95 -2.31
N ASP A 84 13.78 -0.69 -2.93
CA ASP A 84 15.07 -1.28 -2.54
C ASP A 84 15.55 -0.73 -1.20
N LEU A 85 16.68 -1.24 -0.71
CA LEU A 85 17.25 -0.79 0.57
C LEU A 85 17.71 0.67 0.53
N GLU A 86 17.98 1.21 -0.66
CA GLU A 86 18.33 2.61 -0.92
C GLU A 86 17.10 3.53 -0.99
N GLY A 87 15.88 2.99 -0.92
CA GLY A 87 14.64 3.76 -0.96
C GLY A 87 14.16 4.11 -2.38
N ARG A 88 14.67 3.43 -3.41
CA ARG A 88 14.24 3.63 -4.81
C ARG A 88 13.10 2.68 -5.16
N PRO A 89 12.08 3.12 -5.91
CA PRO A 89 10.97 2.26 -6.31
C PRO A 89 11.44 1.22 -7.35
N VAL A 90 11.19 -0.05 -7.08
CA VAL A 90 11.67 -1.18 -7.90
C VAL A 90 10.56 -2.09 -8.43
N GLY A 91 9.32 -1.97 -7.93
CA GLY A 91 8.23 -2.78 -8.45
C GLY A 91 6.88 -2.47 -7.84
N GLU A 92 5.82 -2.97 -8.45
CA GLU A 92 4.46 -2.82 -7.93
C GLU A 92 4.17 -3.84 -6.82
N LEU A 93 3.22 -3.50 -5.95
CA LEU A 93 2.63 -4.48 -5.04
C LEU A 93 1.59 -5.31 -5.80
N ALA A 94 1.60 -6.63 -5.56
CA ALA A 94 0.55 -7.49 -6.08
C ALA A 94 -0.81 -7.09 -5.46
N PRO A 95 -1.93 -7.12 -6.22
CA PRO A 95 -3.25 -6.72 -5.75
C PRO A 95 -3.67 -7.41 -4.45
N GLU A 96 -3.29 -8.68 -4.27
CA GLU A 96 -3.57 -9.48 -3.07
C GLU A 96 -2.94 -8.88 -1.82
N HIS A 97 -1.68 -8.43 -1.90
CA HIS A 97 -1.00 -7.81 -0.77
C HIS A 97 -1.64 -6.48 -0.37
N VAL A 98 -2.04 -5.68 -1.37
CA VAL A 98 -2.73 -4.40 -1.14
C VAL A 98 -4.09 -4.66 -0.48
N HIS A 99 -4.87 -5.58 -1.03
CA HIS A 99 -6.18 -5.96 -0.50
C HIS A 99 -6.10 -6.42 0.95
N HIS A 100 -5.20 -7.36 1.25
CA HIS A 100 -5.03 -7.87 2.61
C HIS A 100 -4.60 -6.78 3.59
N ALA A 101 -3.72 -5.86 3.17
CA ALA A 101 -3.32 -4.74 4.01
C ALA A 101 -4.48 -3.77 4.29
N ILE A 102 -5.30 -3.45 3.29
CA ILE A 102 -6.50 -2.61 3.45
C ILE A 102 -7.43 -3.23 4.50
N VAL A 103 -7.75 -4.51 4.35
CA VAL A 103 -8.65 -5.23 5.26
C VAL A 103 -8.07 -5.31 6.67
N GLU A 104 -6.78 -5.59 6.81
CA GLU A 104 -6.13 -5.64 8.13
C GLU A 104 -6.08 -4.27 8.81
N VAL A 105 -5.78 -3.20 8.08
CA VAL A 105 -5.84 -1.83 8.62
C VAL A 105 -7.27 -1.45 9.00
N PHE A 106 -8.28 -1.84 8.23
CA PHE A 106 -9.68 -1.65 8.59
C PHE A 106 -10.01 -2.33 9.92
N ARG A 107 -9.64 -3.61 10.09
CA ARG A 107 -9.86 -4.36 11.34
C ARG A 107 -9.23 -3.66 12.55
N ARG A 108 -8.00 -3.14 12.38
CA ARG A 108 -7.30 -2.36 13.43
C ARG A 108 -7.95 -1.01 13.72
N ARG A 109 -8.47 -0.33 12.70
CA ARG A 109 -9.20 0.94 12.85
C ARG A 109 -10.53 0.71 13.57
N ARG A 110 -11.26 -0.34 13.20
CA ARG A 110 -12.53 -0.76 13.82
C ARG A 110 -12.37 -1.07 15.31
N SER A 111 -11.27 -1.72 15.70
CA SER A 111 -11.05 -2.07 17.11
C SER A 111 -10.56 -0.91 17.98
N ARG A 112 -9.88 0.10 17.41
CA ARG A 112 -9.24 1.19 18.17
C ARG A 112 -10.03 2.50 18.16
N SER A 113 -10.91 2.71 17.20
CA SER A 113 -11.61 3.99 16.98
C SER A 113 -13.09 3.89 17.34
N ARG A 114 -13.65 4.99 17.87
CA ARG A 114 -15.10 5.17 18.00
C ARG A 114 -15.76 5.64 16.70
N GLN A 115 -14.96 6.03 15.70
CA GLN A 115 -15.46 6.48 14.39
C GLN A 115 -15.61 5.29 13.45
N ASN A 116 -16.66 5.32 12.62
CA ASN A 116 -16.91 4.31 11.60
C ASN A 116 -15.82 4.34 10.50
N PRO A 117 -14.99 3.29 10.36
CA PRO A 117 -13.93 3.25 9.35
C PRO A 117 -14.41 2.75 7.97
N LEU A 118 -15.69 2.49 7.76
CA LEU A 118 -16.22 1.99 6.49
C LEU A 118 -16.00 2.92 5.29
N PRO A 119 -16.17 4.25 5.39
CA PRO A 119 -15.87 5.14 4.27
C PRO A 119 -14.40 5.04 3.83
N TRP A 120 -13.49 4.87 4.81
CA TRP A 120 -12.07 4.64 4.52
C TRP A 120 -11.87 3.29 3.82
N LEU A 121 -12.52 2.22 4.27
CA LEU A 121 -12.42 0.89 3.64
C LEU A 121 -12.86 0.93 2.18
N ARG A 122 -14.06 1.48 1.91
CA ARG A 122 -14.63 1.58 0.56
C ARG A 122 -13.73 2.35 -0.39
N GLU A 123 -13.30 3.55 0.01
CA GLU A 123 -12.42 4.38 -0.81
C GLU A 123 -11.09 3.67 -1.14
N ARG A 124 -10.54 2.94 -0.15
CA ARG A 124 -9.30 2.19 -0.37
C ARG A 124 -9.48 1.00 -1.28
N LEU A 125 -10.57 0.25 -1.13
CA LEU A 125 -10.91 -0.86 -2.02
C LEU A 125 -11.14 -0.37 -3.45
N ALA A 126 -11.89 0.72 -3.65
CA ALA A 126 -12.14 1.28 -4.97
C ALA A 126 -10.83 1.62 -5.69
N ARG A 127 -9.89 2.29 -5.00
CA ARG A 127 -8.56 2.57 -5.55
C ARG A 127 -7.75 1.31 -5.85
N ALA A 128 -7.84 0.28 -5.00
CA ALA A 128 -7.13 -0.98 -5.22
C ALA A 128 -7.67 -1.74 -6.44
N ILE A 129 -8.99 -1.74 -6.65
CA ILE A 129 -9.64 -2.32 -7.83
C ILE A 129 -9.24 -1.55 -9.10
N GLU A 130 -9.28 -0.22 -9.06
CA GLU A 130 -8.85 0.60 -10.20
C GLU A 130 -7.38 0.33 -10.58
N ARG A 131 -6.49 0.22 -9.59
CA ARG A 131 -5.06 -0.05 -9.81
C ARG A 131 -4.75 -1.48 -10.24
N SER A 132 -5.55 -2.46 -9.82
CA SER A 132 -5.35 -3.85 -10.24
C SER A 132 -5.69 -4.04 -11.73
N GLY A 133 -6.50 -3.14 -12.30
CA GLY A 133 -7.00 -3.25 -13.67
C GLY A 133 -8.00 -4.38 -13.87
N MET A 134 -8.40 -5.07 -12.80
CA MET A 134 -9.34 -6.18 -12.83
C MET A 134 -10.76 -5.66 -13.06
N ASP A 135 -11.59 -6.52 -13.64
CA ASP A 135 -13.04 -6.34 -13.58
C ASP A 135 -13.54 -6.48 -12.12
N GLY A 136 -14.62 -5.77 -11.78
CA GLY A 136 -15.17 -5.75 -10.42
C GLY A 136 -15.61 -7.13 -9.93
N ASP A 137 -16.24 -7.92 -10.79
CA ASP A 137 -16.72 -9.27 -10.43
C ASP A 137 -15.54 -10.24 -10.29
N ALA A 138 -14.55 -10.11 -11.18
CA ALA A 138 -13.30 -10.88 -11.09
C ALA A 138 -12.53 -10.56 -9.79
N TYR A 139 -12.47 -9.28 -9.39
CA TYR A 139 -11.85 -8.87 -8.14
C TYR A 139 -12.60 -9.46 -6.93
N ALA A 140 -13.93 -9.34 -6.89
CA ALA A 140 -14.74 -9.87 -5.80
C ALA A 140 -14.62 -11.40 -5.66
N ALA A 141 -14.51 -12.12 -6.78
CA ALA A 141 -14.29 -13.57 -6.80
C ALA A 141 -12.93 -13.99 -6.22
N CYS A 142 -11.87 -13.19 -6.44
CA CYS A 142 -10.55 -13.46 -5.86
C CYS A 142 -10.48 -13.20 -4.35
N PHE A 143 -11.32 -12.30 -3.83
CA PHE A 143 -11.24 -11.82 -2.45
C PHE A 143 -12.55 -12.02 -1.68
N VAL A 144 -12.91 -13.28 -1.46
CA VAL A 144 -14.10 -13.66 -0.69
C VAL A 144 -13.85 -13.49 0.82
N HIS A 145 -14.81 -12.86 1.52
CA HIS A 145 -14.76 -12.66 2.97
C HIS A 145 -15.96 -13.29 3.67
N THR A 146 -15.72 -13.83 4.87
CA THR A 146 -16.78 -14.32 5.77
C THR A 146 -17.42 -13.20 6.58
N ASP A 147 -16.71 -12.10 6.80
CA ASP A 147 -17.23 -10.90 7.45
C ASP A 147 -18.10 -10.13 6.45
N ALA A 148 -19.41 -10.11 6.70
CA ALA A 148 -20.40 -9.49 5.81
C ALA A 148 -20.15 -8.00 5.58
N GLU A 149 -19.64 -7.28 6.58
CA GLU A 149 -19.35 -5.84 6.46
C GLU A 149 -18.20 -5.59 5.45
N ILE A 150 -17.20 -6.46 5.45
CA ILE A 150 -16.09 -6.39 4.48
C ILE A 150 -16.59 -6.83 3.09
N ALA A 151 -17.37 -7.91 3.01
CA ALA A 151 -17.92 -8.39 1.74
C ALA A 151 -18.81 -7.33 1.06
N ASP A 152 -19.70 -6.67 1.81
CA ASP A 152 -20.54 -5.58 1.32
C ASP A 152 -19.70 -4.38 0.85
N ALA A 153 -18.64 -4.03 1.59
CA ALA A 153 -17.74 -2.95 1.20
C ALA A 153 -16.99 -3.25 -0.10
N VAL A 154 -16.61 -4.51 -0.34
CA VAL A 154 -16.02 -4.95 -1.63
C VAL A 154 -17.05 -4.80 -2.75
N GLY A 155 -18.27 -5.30 -2.58
CA GLY A 155 -19.33 -5.17 -3.58
C GLY A 155 -19.65 -3.72 -3.92
N GLN A 156 -19.75 -2.84 -2.91
CA GLN A 156 -19.96 -1.41 -3.10
C GLN A 156 -18.81 -0.76 -3.85
N ALA A 157 -17.56 -1.08 -3.49
CA ALA A 157 -16.39 -0.55 -4.19
C ALA A 157 -16.34 -1.02 -5.66
N CYS A 158 -16.67 -2.28 -5.95
CA CYS A 158 -16.77 -2.78 -7.33
C CYS A 158 -17.83 -2.02 -8.13
N ALA A 159 -19.02 -1.80 -7.57
CA ALA A 159 -20.09 -1.04 -8.21
C ALA A 159 -19.68 0.41 -8.50
N GLU A 160 -19.02 1.08 -7.54
CA GLU A 160 -18.51 2.44 -7.73
C GLU A 160 -17.48 2.52 -8.86
N VAL A 161 -16.54 1.57 -8.93
CA VAL A 161 -15.51 1.53 -9.97
C VAL A 161 -16.14 1.24 -11.33
N ALA A 162 -17.14 0.35 -11.40
CA ALA A 162 -17.89 0.07 -12.62
C ALA A 162 -18.64 1.31 -13.12
N GLU A 163 -19.29 2.07 -12.24
CA GLU A 163 -19.96 3.31 -12.59
C GLU A 163 -18.97 4.36 -13.15
N ARG A 164 -17.84 4.55 -12.48
CA ARG A 164 -16.77 5.46 -12.94
C ARG A 164 -16.25 5.07 -14.32
N ARG A 165 -16.04 3.77 -14.55
CA ARG A 165 -15.60 3.22 -15.85
C ARG A 165 -16.66 3.46 -16.92
N ALA A 166 -17.91 3.13 -16.66
CA ALA A 166 -19.01 3.33 -17.61
C ALA A 166 -19.20 4.81 -17.98
N ARG A 167 -19.14 5.72 -16.98
CA ARG A 167 -19.19 7.17 -17.20
C ARG A 167 -18.04 7.65 -18.09
N ARG A 168 -16.81 7.17 -17.82
CA ARG A 168 -15.63 7.47 -18.64
C ARG A 168 -15.82 7.00 -20.07
N GLU A 169 -16.25 5.77 -20.28
CA GLU A 169 -16.46 5.21 -21.63
C GLU A 169 -17.57 5.93 -22.40
N ALA A 170 -18.68 6.28 -21.73
CA ALA A 170 -19.73 7.06 -22.35
C ALA A 170 -19.23 8.44 -22.79
N LEU A 171 -18.40 9.09 -21.97
CA LEU A 171 -17.76 10.36 -22.29
C LEU A 171 -16.82 10.25 -23.49
N VAL A 172 -15.99 9.19 -23.53
CA VAL A 172 -15.09 8.91 -24.65
C VAL A 172 -15.87 8.68 -25.94
N ARG A 173 -16.92 7.84 -25.92
CA ARG A 173 -17.77 7.59 -27.09
C ARG A 173 -18.46 8.87 -27.59
N ALA A 174 -18.98 9.69 -26.68
CA ALA A 174 -19.59 10.96 -27.03
C ALA A 174 -18.56 11.90 -27.69
N TYR A 175 -17.34 11.99 -27.15
CA TYR A 175 -16.24 12.76 -27.73
C TYR A 175 -15.90 12.29 -29.14
N GLU A 176 -15.66 11.00 -29.33
CA GLU A 176 -15.32 10.41 -30.63
C GLU A 176 -16.41 10.65 -31.68
N SER A 177 -17.69 10.56 -31.28
CA SER A 177 -18.81 10.82 -32.19
C SER A 177 -18.98 12.31 -32.56
N SER A 178 -18.48 13.23 -31.73
CA SER A 178 -18.66 14.66 -31.95
C SER A 178 -17.80 15.22 -33.08
N GLY A 179 -16.65 14.59 -33.37
CA GLY A 179 -15.64 15.12 -34.29
C GLY A 179 -15.00 16.44 -33.84
N GLN A 180 -15.27 16.90 -32.62
CA GLN A 180 -14.75 18.15 -32.07
C GLN A 180 -13.40 17.96 -31.40
N ASN A 181 -12.67 19.07 -31.21
CA ASN A 181 -11.53 19.07 -30.30
C ASN A 181 -12.01 19.08 -28.84
N VAL A 182 -11.11 18.73 -27.92
CA VAL A 182 -11.38 18.62 -26.47
C VAL A 182 -12.01 19.89 -25.88
N ALA A 183 -11.52 21.08 -26.24
CA ALA A 183 -11.99 22.34 -25.66
C ALA A 183 -13.43 22.64 -26.10
N ALA A 184 -13.72 22.51 -27.39
CA ALA A 184 -15.06 22.70 -27.94
C ALA A 184 -16.07 21.67 -27.40
N PHE A 185 -15.65 20.41 -27.27
CA PHE A 185 -16.48 19.36 -26.69
C PHE A 185 -16.77 19.61 -25.20
N ALA A 186 -15.77 20.02 -24.43
CA ALA A 186 -15.92 20.33 -23.02
C ALA A 186 -16.89 21.51 -22.82
N GLU A 187 -16.74 22.58 -23.60
CA GLU A 187 -17.66 23.72 -23.59
C GLU A 187 -19.10 23.29 -23.92
N MET A 188 -19.30 22.47 -24.95
CA MET A 188 -20.61 22.01 -25.40
C MET A 188 -21.39 21.23 -24.31
N TYR A 189 -20.68 20.45 -23.48
CA TYR A 189 -21.28 19.67 -22.40
C TYR A 189 -21.16 20.34 -21.01
N GLY A 190 -20.63 21.57 -20.93
CA GLY A 190 -20.38 22.25 -19.66
C GLY A 190 -19.40 21.50 -18.75
N LEU A 191 -18.44 20.77 -19.34
CA LEU A 191 -17.42 20.01 -18.64
C LEU A 191 -16.11 20.78 -18.56
N ASP A 192 -15.27 20.42 -17.59
CA ASP A 192 -13.87 20.85 -17.58
C ASP A 192 -13.08 20.08 -18.65
N ALA A 193 -12.29 20.78 -19.47
CA ALA A 193 -11.44 20.18 -20.49
C ALA A 193 -10.46 19.15 -19.88
N ALA A 194 -10.00 19.35 -18.64
CA ALA A 194 -9.15 18.40 -17.94
C ALA A 194 -9.88 17.07 -17.66
N VAL A 195 -11.18 17.09 -17.39
CA VAL A 195 -11.99 15.87 -17.18
C VAL A 195 -12.08 15.08 -18.49
N VAL A 196 -12.27 15.77 -19.62
CA VAL A 196 -12.29 15.14 -20.95
C VAL A 196 -10.91 14.56 -21.29
N GLN A 197 -9.82 15.30 -21.07
CA GLN A 197 -8.45 14.82 -21.29
C GLN A 197 -8.11 13.60 -20.42
N GLN A 198 -8.52 13.63 -19.15
CA GLN A 198 -8.34 12.51 -18.24
C GLN A 198 -9.12 11.28 -18.70
N ALA A 199 -10.36 11.45 -19.15
CA ALA A 199 -11.17 10.36 -19.69
C ALA A 199 -10.53 9.74 -20.94
N LEU A 200 -9.93 10.55 -21.81
CA LEU A 200 -9.20 10.10 -23.00
C LEU A 200 -7.83 9.47 -22.68
N GLY A 201 -7.37 9.51 -21.43
CA GLY A 201 -6.04 9.03 -21.05
C GLY A 201 -4.89 9.92 -21.54
N VAL A 202 -5.20 11.15 -21.97
CA VAL A 202 -4.23 12.14 -22.47
C VAL A 202 -3.66 12.98 -21.30
N GLY A 203 -4.18 12.81 -20.08
CA GLY A 203 -3.73 13.51 -18.88
C GLY A 203 -2.68 12.75 -18.07
N ARG A 204 -1.45 13.30 -18.08
CA ARG A 204 -0.21 12.92 -17.34
C ARG A 204 0.72 11.89 -17.99
N GLY A 205 1.32 12.30 -19.11
CA GLY A 205 2.75 12.05 -19.34
C GLY A 205 3.55 13.20 -18.74
N GLY A 206 4.21 12.95 -17.62
CA GLY A 206 5.04 13.90 -16.87
C GLY A 206 5.66 13.22 -15.67
#